data_AF-A0A0W7WD97-F1
#
_entry.id   AF-A0A0W7WD97-F1
#
_cell.length_a   1.000
_cell.length_b   1.000
_cell.length_c   1.000
_cell.angle_alpha   90.00
_cell.angle_beta   90.00
_cell.angle_gamma   90.00
#
_symmetry.space_group_name_H-M   'P 1'
#
loop_
_entity.id
_entity.type
_entity.pdbx_description
1 polymer ?
#
loop_
_entity_poly.entity_id
_entity_poly.type
_entity_poly.pdbx_seq_one_letter_code
_entity_poly.pdbx_strand_id
1 'polypeptide(L)'
;MIDERAAASDREPYLLAQVRESFGRVVYSHKTHEKQADICFAKHRWQQSLLIGLTAVSSGTFLAAVLGLTGDPVVTSMVTSSIALLVTWISLGTKTFRFADESDEHRAIASQLWDLRESYISLIADLMAGSVSEAEGGRRRDELQEEVRGTYSSAPRTSPKAFARAQGGLKNNEEMTFTSREIDLFLPETLRLDEGEA
;
A
#
# COMPACT_ATOMS: atom_id res chain seq x y z
N MET A 1 -12.61 -17.52 -43.40
CA MET A 1 -11.22 -17.32 -42.93
C MET A 1 -10.75 -15.86 -42.97
N ILE A 2 -11.17 -15.01 -43.94
CA ILE A 2 -10.88 -13.56 -43.91
C ILE A 2 -11.81 -12.82 -42.92
N ASP A 3 -13.07 -13.22 -42.86
CA ASP A 3 -14.12 -12.63 -42.01
C ASP A 3 -13.87 -12.83 -40.50
N GLU A 4 -13.34 -13.99 -40.11
CA GLU A 4 -12.97 -14.33 -38.72
C GLU A 4 -11.76 -13.55 -38.22
N ARG A 5 -10.80 -13.22 -39.10
CA ARG A 5 -9.62 -12.41 -38.75
C ARG A 5 -9.97 -10.93 -38.58
N ALA A 6 -10.90 -10.41 -39.38
CA ALA A 6 -11.41 -9.05 -39.23
C ALA A 6 -12.23 -8.89 -37.94
N ALA A 7 -13.13 -9.84 -37.63
CA ALA A 7 -13.89 -9.84 -36.39
C ALA A 7 -13.04 -10.04 -35.13
N ALA A 8 -11.89 -10.73 -35.22
CA ALA A 8 -10.94 -10.88 -34.11
C ALA A 8 -10.12 -9.59 -33.87
N SER A 9 -9.72 -8.90 -34.94
CA SER A 9 -9.04 -7.60 -34.86
C SER A 9 -9.91 -6.52 -34.20
N ASP A 10 -11.24 -6.58 -34.39
CA ASP A 10 -12.20 -5.67 -33.75
C ASP A 10 -12.49 -6.03 -32.27
N ARG A 11 -12.12 -7.22 -31.79
CA ARG A 11 -12.31 -7.65 -30.39
C ARG A 11 -11.09 -7.45 -29.50
N GLU A 12 -9.90 -7.52 -30.10
CA GLU A 12 -8.61 -7.17 -29.49
C GLU A 12 -8.62 -5.84 -28.69
N PRO A 13 -9.27 -4.74 -29.15
CA PRO A 13 -9.35 -3.50 -28.37
C PRO A 13 -10.10 -3.66 -27.04
N TYR A 14 -11.14 -4.50 -26.96
CA TYR A 14 -11.92 -4.66 -25.72
C TYR A 14 -11.16 -5.47 -24.65
N LEU A 15 -10.48 -6.55 -25.06
CA LEU A 15 -9.66 -7.34 -24.15
C LEU A 15 -8.50 -6.50 -23.61
N LEU A 16 -7.77 -5.82 -24.49
CA LEU A 16 -6.66 -4.96 -24.09
C LEU A 16 -7.13 -3.84 -23.15
N ALA A 17 -8.25 -3.17 -23.46
CA ALA A 17 -8.83 -2.15 -22.60
C ALA A 17 -9.16 -2.68 -21.20
N GLN A 18 -9.78 -3.86 -21.12
CA GLN A 18 -10.12 -4.49 -19.83
C GLN A 18 -8.88 -4.87 -19.01
N VAL A 19 -7.84 -5.40 -19.66
CA VAL A 19 -6.57 -5.74 -19.02
C VAL A 19 -5.88 -4.48 -18.50
N ARG A 20 -5.84 -3.41 -19.30
CA ARG A 20 -5.28 -2.11 -18.92
C ARG A 20 -6.00 -1.47 -17.73
N GLU A 21 -7.33 -1.54 -17.69
CA GLU A 21 -8.09 -1.03 -16.54
C GLU A 21 -7.88 -1.88 -15.29
N SER A 22 -7.84 -3.21 -15.42
CA SER A 22 -7.49 -4.11 -14.32
C SER A 22 -6.10 -3.82 -13.76
N PHE A 23 -5.12 -3.60 -14.64
CA PHE A 23 -3.78 -3.15 -14.28
C PHE A 23 -3.80 -1.83 -13.48
N GLY A 24 -4.51 -0.80 -13.97
CA GLY A 24 -4.65 0.47 -13.27
C GLY A 24 -5.19 0.31 -11.84
N ARG A 25 -6.21 -0.54 -11.65
CA ARG A 25 -6.76 -0.87 -10.32
C ARG A 25 -5.73 -1.53 -9.41
N VAL A 26 -4.93 -2.46 -9.94
CA VAL A 26 -3.87 -3.15 -9.17
C VAL A 26 -2.77 -2.17 -8.76
N VAL A 27 -2.33 -1.29 -9.67
CA VAL A 27 -1.33 -0.24 -9.36
C VAL A 27 -1.81 0.63 -8.20
N TYR A 28 -3.07 1.04 -8.21
CA TYR A 28 -3.65 1.86 -7.16
C TYR A 28 -3.76 1.14 -5.83
N SER A 29 -4.24 -0.10 -5.83
CA SER A 29 -4.30 -0.91 -4.62
C SER A 29 -2.91 -1.12 -4.04
N HIS A 30 -1.91 -1.42 -4.90
CA HIS A 30 -0.51 -1.56 -4.49
C HIS A 30 -0.04 -0.28 -3.78
N LYS A 31 -0.16 0.88 -4.42
CA LYS A 31 0.25 2.17 -3.82
C LYS A 31 -0.52 2.48 -2.53
N THR A 32 -1.80 2.15 -2.46
CA THR A 32 -2.61 2.39 -1.26
C THR A 32 -2.12 1.54 -0.09
N HIS A 33 -1.79 0.27 -0.32
CA HIS A 33 -1.23 -0.60 0.69
C HIS A 33 0.18 -0.17 1.13
N GLU A 34 1.05 0.28 0.21
CA GLU A 34 2.34 0.90 0.56
C GLU A 34 2.14 2.12 1.48
N LYS A 35 1.22 3.04 1.14
CA LYS A 35 0.97 4.24 1.96
C LYS A 35 0.35 3.92 3.30
N GLN A 36 -0.49 2.89 3.39
CA GLN A 36 -1.03 2.44 4.66
C GLN A 36 0.07 1.82 5.54
N ALA A 37 0.95 0.99 4.97
CA ALA A 37 2.11 0.46 5.66
C ALA A 37 3.01 1.59 6.22
N ASP A 38 3.32 2.60 5.42
CA ASP A 38 4.10 3.77 5.86
C ASP A 38 3.45 4.50 7.04
N ILE A 39 2.11 4.66 7.02
CA ILE A 39 1.36 5.29 8.11
C ILE A 39 1.47 4.46 9.39
N CYS A 40 1.27 3.14 9.30
CA CYS A 40 1.35 2.23 10.44
C CYS A 40 2.77 2.18 11.01
N PHE A 41 3.79 2.11 10.15
CA PHE A 41 5.19 2.15 10.54
C PHE A 41 5.56 3.47 11.23
N ALA A 42 5.10 4.61 10.71
CA ALA A 42 5.33 5.91 11.34
C ALA A 42 4.71 6.00 12.75
N LYS A 43 3.48 5.50 12.92
CA LYS A 43 2.81 5.41 14.23
C LYS A 43 3.61 4.53 15.19
N HIS A 44 4.05 3.36 14.73
CA HIS A 44 4.86 2.45 15.52
C HIS A 44 6.18 3.11 15.96
N ARG A 45 6.91 3.74 15.03
CA ARG A 45 8.17 4.43 15.32
C ARG A 45 7.98 5.57 16.33
N TRP A 46 6.88 6.32 16.24
CA TRP A 46 6.56 7.36 17.21
C TRP A 46 6.30 6.79 18.60
N GLN A 47 5.50 5.72 18.72
CA GLN A 47 5.24 5.03 19.99
C GLN A 47 6.54 4.51 20.62
N GLN A 48 7.39 3.84 19.84
CA GLN A 48 8.68 3.33 20.33
C GLN A 48 9.61 4.46 20.78
N SER A 49 9.65 5.57 20.03
CA SER A 49 10.45 6.75 20.43
C SER A 49 9.99 7.32 21.77
N LEU A 50 8.68 7.45 21.95
CA LEU A 50 8.09 7.96 23.19
C LEU A 50 8.40 7.04 24.37
N LEU A 51 8.27 5.72 24.18
CA LEU A 51 8.56 4.73 25.22
C LEU A 51 10.03 4.74 25.63
N ILE A 52 10.96 4.78 24.65
CA ILE A 52 12.39 4.88 24.92
C ILE A 52 12.71 6.17 25.68
N GLY A 53 12.16 7.31 25.24
CA GLY A 53 12.37 8.60 25.91
C GLY A 53 11.87 8.59 27.36
N LEU A 54 10.62 8.16 27.59
CA LEU A 54 10.04 8.09 28.93
C LEU A 54 10.80 7.12 29.83
N THR A 55 11.23 5.97 29.30
CA THR A 55 11.99 4.99 30.06
C THR A 55 13.36 5.54 30.45
N ALA A 56 14.07 6.20 29.53
CA ALA A 56 15.35 6.84 29.82
C ALA A 56 15.24 7.93 30.90
N VAL A 57 14.22 8.79 30.82
CA VAL A 57 13.95 9.80 31.85
C VAL A 57 13.59 9.15 33.18
N SER A 58 12.75 8.10 33.18
CA SER A 58 12.37 7.37 34.38
C SER A 58 13.59 6.74 35.07
N SER A 59 14.43 6.03 34.32
CA SER A 59 15.66 5.41 34.83
C SER A 59 16.67 6.44 35.32
N GLY A 60 16.84 7.55 34.59
CA GLY A 60 17.72 8.65 35.01
C GLY A 60 17.27 9.31 36.30
N THR A 61 15.96 9.59 36.43
CA THR A 61 15.39 10.19 37.65
C THR A 61 15.49 9.24 38.84
N PHE A 62 15.25 7.95 38.62
CA PHE A 62 15.42 6.93 39.65
C PHE A 62 16.87 6.85 40.15
N LEU A 63 17.85 6.80 39.24
CA LEU A 63 19.27 6.77 39.62
C LEU A 63 19.70 8.03 40.36
N ALA A 64 19.29 9.21 39.90
CA ALA A 64 19.56 10.46 40.57
C ALA A 64 18.98 10.49 41.99
N ALA A 65 17.77 9.95 42.17
CA ALA A 65 17.12 9.86 43.48
C ALA A 65 17.88 8.92 44.44
N VAL A 66 18.31 7.75 43.96
CA VAL A 66 19.09 6.78 44.75
C VAL A 66 20.46 7.33 45.14
N LEU A 67 21.10 8.12 44.27
CA LEU A 67 22.40 8.75 44.53
C LEU A 67 22.29 10.04 45.35
N GLY A 68 21.08 10.46 45.75
CA GLY A 68 20.86 11.69 46.52
C GLY A 68 21.17 12.98 45.75
N LEU A 69 21.14 12.92 44.41
CA LEU A 69 21.42 14.06 43.51
C LEU A 69 20.15 14.83 43.14
N THR A 70 19.00 14.48 43.74
CA THR A 70 17.69 15.10 43.48
C THR A 70 17.29 16.06 44.58
N GLY A 71 16.40 17.01 44.24
CA GLY A 71 15.79 17.94 45.21
C GLY A 71 14.80 17.26 46.14
N ASP A 72 13.64 17.89 46.36
CA ASP A 72 12.60 17.37 47.26
C ASP A 72 12.20 15.92 46.91
N PRO A 73 12.34 14.96 47.86
CA PRO A 73 12.03 13.55 47.63
C PRO A 73 10.55 13.31 47.29
N VAL A 74 9.63 14.13 47.80
CA VAL A 74 8.18 14.02 47.51
C VAL A 74 7.90 14.39 46.06
N VAL A 75 8.52 15.47 45.58
CA VAL A 75 8.39 15.91 44.18
C VAL A 75 8.99 14.87 43.24
N THR A 76 10.15 14.33 43.61
CA THR A 76 10.86 13.29 42.84
C THR A 76 10.02 12.00 42.76
N SER A 77 9.39 11.57 43.86
CA SER A 77 8.51 10.40 43.85
C SER A 77 7.26 10.62 43.01
N MET A 78 6.62 11.80 43.08
CA MET A 78 5.45 12.10 42.25
C MET A 78 5.79 12.09 40.75
N VAL A 79 6.93 12.68 40.37
CA VAL A 79 7.37 12.71 38.97
C VAL A 79 7.67 11.30 38.45
N THR A 80 8.45 10.52 39.20
CA THR A 80 8.80 9.14 38.82
C THR A 80 7.58 8.23 38.72
N SER A 81 6.65 8.29 39.68
CA SER A 81 5.40 7.52 39.62
C SER A 81 4.51 7.94 38.45
N SER A 82 4.43 9.24 38.14
CA SER A 82 3.65 9.73 36.99
C SER A 82 4.23 9.24 35.66
N ILE A 83 5.55 9.25 35.51
CA ILE A 83 6.24 8.71 34.34
C ILE A 83 6.01 7.21 34.23
N ALA A 84 6.10 6.46 35.34
CA ALA A 84 5.86 5.02 35.35
C ALA A 84 4.41 4.67 34.95
N LEU A 85 3.41 5.47 35.38
CA LEU A 85 2.02 5.32 34.94
C LEU A 85 1.86 5.57 33.44
N LEU A 86 2.50 6.63 32.91
CA LEU A 86 2.49 6.93 31.47
C LEU A 86 3.15 5.81 30.65
N VAL A 87 4.31 5.32 31.08
CA VAL A 87 5.01 4.18 30.46
C VAL A 87 4.10 2.94 30.45
N THR A 88 3.44 2.65 31.56
CA THR A 88 2.52 1.52 31.70
C THR A 88 1.33 1.67 30.75
N TRP A 89 0.73 2.85 30.69
CA TRP A 89 -0.39 3.15 29.79
C TRP A 89 -0.02 2.98 28.32
N ILE A 90 1.11 3.56 27.89
CA ILE A 90 1.60 3.45 26.52
C ILE A 90 1.94 1.99 26.18
N SER A 91 2.58 1.27 27.10
CA SER A 91 2.92 -0.14 26.92
C SER A 91 1.66 -1.00 26.75
N LEU A 92 0.61 -0.74 27.53
CA LEU A 92 -0.67 -1.40 27.35
C LEU A 92 -1.28 -1.07 25.98
N GLY A 93 -1.24 0.21 25.58
CA GLY A 93 -1.66 0.66 24.25
C GLY A 93 -0.93 -0.05 23.11
N THR A 94 0.37 -0.31 23.22
CA THR A 94 1.13 -1.05 22.18
C THR A 94 0.71 -2.52 22.07
N LYS A 95 0.24 -3.14 23.15
CA LYS A 95 -0.29 -4.50 23.11
C LYS A 95 -1.65 -4.55 22.42
N THR A 96 -2.46 -3.52 22.57
CA THR A 96 -3.78 -3.41 21.94
C THR A 96 -3.66 -2.99 20.47
N PHE A 97 -2.81 -2.02 20.16
CA PHE A 97 -2.62 -1.47 18.82
C PHE A 97 -1.30 -1.95 18.22
N ARG A 98 -1.40 -3.04 17.47
CA ARG A 98 -0.27 -3.74 16.83
C ARG A 98 0.12 -3.10 15.49
N PHE A 99 0.52 -1.81 15.52
CA PHE A 99 0.84 -1.06 14.29
C PHE A 99 2.03 -1.62 13.50
N ALA A 100 2.96 -2.33 14.15
CA ALA A 100 4.05 -3.02 13.46
C ALA A 100 3.49 -4.18 12.60
N ASP A 101 2.66 -5.02 13.20
CA ASP A 101 2.04 -6.14 12.48
C ASP A 101 1.11 -5.65 11.37
N GLU A 102 0.29 -4.63 11.63
CA GLU A 102 -0.55 -4.00 10.60
C GLU A 102 0.29 -3.44 9.44
N SER A 103 1.45 -2.82 9.75
CA SER A 103 2.39 -2.36 8.72
C SER A 103 2.90 -3.51 7.87
N ASP A 104 3.28 -4.64 8.48
CA ASP A 104 3.86 -5.78 7.78
C ASP A 104 2.80 -6.54 6.96
N GLU A 105 1.56 -6.64 7.45
CA GLU A 105 0.43 -7.18 6.69
C GLU A 105 0.16 -6.34 5.43
N HIS A 106 0.14 -5.01 5.55
CA HIS A 106 -0.02 -4.13 4.37
C HIS A 106 1.18 -4.24 3.40
N ARG A 107 2.41 -4.40 3.89
CA ARG A 107 3.59 -4.65 3.03
C ARG A 107 3.50 -5.99 2.29
N ALA A 108 3.03 -7.03 2.95
CA ALA A 108 2.85 -8.34 2.32
C ALA A 108 1.84 -8.28 1.17
N ILE A 109 0.71 -7.58 1.37
CA ILE A 109 -0.28 -7.35 0.31
C ILE A 109 0.31 -6.47 -0.82
N ALA A 110 1.03 -5.41 -0.47
CA ALA A 110 1.69 -4.56 -1.47
C ALA A 110 2.66 -5.37 -2.35
N SER A 111 3.44 -6.29 -1.77
CA SER A 111 4.34 -7.18 -2.50
C SER A 111 3.59 -8.09 -3.48
N GLN A 112 2.50 -8.73 -3.03
CA GLN A 112 1.68 -9.58 -3.92
C GLN A 112 1.08 -8.77 -5.08
N LEU A 113 0.59 -7.57 -4.80
CA LEU A 113 0.04 -6.68 -5.82
C LEU A 113 1.12 -6.17 -6.79
N TRP A 114 2.37 -6.06 -6.35
CA TRP A 114 3.48 -5.75 -7.24
C TRP A 114 3.74 -6.88 -8.24
N ASP A 115 3.78 -8.14 -7.80
CA ASP A 115 3.95 -9.30 -8.70
C ASP A 115 2.82 -9.38 -9.74
N LEU A 116 1.58 -9.13 -9.31
CA LEU A 116 0.42 -9.07 -10.20
C LEU A 116 0.53 -7.92 -11.19
N ARG A 117 0.96 -6.74 -10.72
CA ARG A 117 1.19 -5.57 -11.58
C ARG A 117 2.17 -5.89 -12.71
N GLU A 118 3.30 -6.51 -12.41
CA GLU A 118 4.31 -6.88 -13.43
C GLU A 118 3.77 -7.94 -14.41
N SER A 119 2.96 -8.87 -13.91
CA SER A 119 2.27 -9.87 -14.74
C SER A 119 1.25 -9.25 -15.69
N TYR A 120 0.51 -8.24 -15.23
CA TYR A 120 -0.38 -7.45 -16.08
C TYR A 120 0.38 -6.66 -17.16
N ILE A 121 1.53 -6.05 -16.83
CA ILE A 121 2.36 -5.35 -17.84
C ILE A 121 2.79 -6.34 -18.94
N SER A 122 3.20 -7.54 -18.53
CA SER A 122 3.60 -8.60 -19.48
C SER A 122 2.42 -9.02 -20.37
N LEU A 123 1.22 -9.19 -19.81
CA LEU A 123 0.02 -9.49 -20.60
C LEU A 123 -0.35 -8.36 -21.57
N ILE A 124 -0.23 -7.09 -21.15
CA ILE A 124 -0.44 -5.92 -22.01
C ILE A 124 0.55 -5.95 -23.18
N ALA A 125 1.83 -6.19 -22.91
CA ALA A 125 2.86 -6.28 -23.94
C ALA A 125 2.59 -7.43 -24.92
N ASP A 126 2.22 -8.61 -24.41
CA ASP A 126 1.90 -9.78 -25.23
C ASP A 126 0.69 -9.53 -26.16
N LEU A 127 -0.35 -8.89 -25.63
CA LEU A 127 -1.54 -8.51 -26.41
C LEU A 127 -1.22 -7.46 -27.47
N MET A 128 -0.47 -6.40 -27.12
CA MET A 128 -0.09 -5.35 -28.08
C MET A 128 0.85 -5.88 -29.18
N ALA A 129 1.68 -6.87 -28.86
CA ALA A 129 2.57 -7.52 -29.82
C ALA A 129 1.86 -8.56 -30.71
N GLY A 130 0.60 -8.91 -30.42
CA GLY A 130 -0.09 -10.02 -31.07
C GLY A 130 0.58 -11.38 -30.84
N SER A 131 1.38 -11.51 -29.76
CA SER A 131 2.13 -12.75 -29.45
C SER A 131 1.23 -13.84 -28.87
N VAL A 132 0.06 -13.47 -28.37
CA VAL A 132 -0.96 -14.37 -27.81
C VAL A 132 -2.28 -14.21 -28.56
N SER A 133 -3.01 -15.31 -28.72
CA SER A 133 -4.37 -15.27 -29.27
C SER A 133 -5.36 -14.62 -28.28
N GLU A 134 -6.47 -14.08 -28.78
CA GLU A 134 -7.53 -13.50 -27.95
C GLU A 134 -8.05 -14.47 -26.88
N ALA A 135 -8.23 -15.74 -27.24
CA ALA A 135 -8.69 -16.78 -26.30
C ALA A 135 -7.67 -17.03 -25.18
N GLU A 136 -6.38 -17.08 -25.52
CA GLU A 136 -5.31 -17.27 -24.54
C GLU A 136 -5.12 -16.04 -23.66
N GLY A 137 -5.17 -14.83 -24.24
CA GLY A 137 -5.14 -13.58 -23.50
C GLY A 137 -6.32 -13.45 -22.54
N GLY A 138 -7.52 -13.87 -22.96
CA GLY A 138 -8.71 -13.94 -22.12
C GLY A 138 -8.55 -14.89 -20.93
N ARG A 139 -7.98 -16.09 -21.17
CA ARG A 139 -7.69 -17.07 -20.10
C ARG A 139 -6.70 -16.50 -19.08
N ARG A 140 -5.59 -15.91 -19.55
CA ARG A 140 -4.55 -15.34 -18.69
C ARG A 140 -5.06 -14.14 -17.89
N ARG A 141 -5.94 -13.31 -18.48
CA ARG A 141 -6.67 -12.26 -17.76
C ARG A 141 -7.50 -12.86 -16.62
N ASP A 142 -8.28 -13.90 -16.89
CA ASP A 142 -9.17 -14.50 -15.88
C ASP A 142 -8.37 -15.11 -14.72
N GLU A 143 -7.22 -15.73 -15.02
CA GLU A 143 -6.26 -16.23 -14.01
C GLU A 143 -5.74 -15.08 -13.13
N LEU A 144 -5.25 -14.00 -13.74
CA LEU A 144 -4.78 -12.83 -12.99
C LEU A 144 -5.89 -12.18 -12.15
N GLN A 145 -7.13 -12.17 -12.64
CA GLN A 145 -8.26 -11.63 -11.88
C GLN A 145 -8.61 -12.50 -10.67
N GLU A 146 -8.48 -13.82 -10.78
CA GLU A 146 -8.67 -14.74 -9.64
C GLU A 146 -7.54 -14.57 -8.61
N GLU A 147 -6.29 -14.42 -9.04
CA GLU A 147 -5.17 -14.14 -8.13
C GLU A 147 -5.36 -12.79 -7.41
N VAL A 148 -5.73 -11.73 -8.14
CA VAL A 148 -6.07 -10.43 -7.55
C VAL A 148 -7.19 -10.56 -6.52
N ARG A 149 -8.23 -11.34 -6.82
CA ARG A 149 -9.33 -11.62 -5.88
C ARG A 149 -8.82 -12.31 -4.62
N GLY A 150 -7.93 -13.29 -4.76
CA GLY A 150 -7.26 -13.95 -3.65
C GLY A 150 -6.52 -12.96 -2.76
N THR A 151 -5.68 -12.11 -3.34
CA THR A 151 -4.97 -11.06 -2.60
C THR A 151 -5.94 -10.09 -1.90
N TYR A 152 -7.00 -9.64 -2.57
CA TYR A 152 -7.99 -8.74 -1.95
C TYR A 152 -8.80 -9.39 -0.83
N SER A 153 -9.08 -10.70 -0.92
CA SER A 153 -9.81 -11.42 0.13
C SER A 153 -9.07 -11.48 1.46
N SER A 154 -7.73 -11.44 1.41
CA SER A 154 -6.85 -11.46 2.59
C SER A 154 -6.35 -10.08 2.99
N ALA A 155 -6.71 -9.03 2.25
CA ALA A 155 -6.20 -7.69 2.46
C ALA A 155 -6.84 -7.00 3.68
N PRO A 156 -6.05 -6.46 4.63
CA PRO A 156 -6.57 -5.61 5.70
C PRO A 156 -7.11 -4.29 5.13
N ARG A 157 -8.06 -3.68 5.85
CA ARG A 157 -8.71 -2.45 5.39
C ARG A 157 -7.75 -1.28 5.38
N THR A 158 -7.71 -0.55 4.28
CA THR A 158 -6.93 0.68 4.15
C THR A 158 -7.73 1.89 4.63
N SER A 159 -7.03 2.96 5.04
CA SER A 159 -7.67 4.20 5.48
C SER A 159 -7.89 5.19 4.31
N PRO A 160 -8.88 6.10 4.41
CA PRO A 160 -9.05 7.18 3.43
C PRO A 160 -7.79 8.05 3.27
N LYS A 161 -7.00 8.19 4.34
CA LYS A 161 -5.73 8.91 4.31
C LYS A 161 -4.67 8.20 3.46
N ALA A 162 -4.61 6.87 3.51
CA ALA A 162 -3.71 6.10 2.65
C ALA A 162 -4.14 6.19 1.19
N PHE A 163 -5.44 6.09 0.93
CA PHE A 163 -6.01 6.24 -0.40
C PHE A 163 -5.70 7.62 -1.00
N ALA A 164 -5.95 8.70 -0.25
CA ALA A 164 -5.63 10.06 -0.69
C ALA A 164 -4.12 10.28 -0.93
N ARG A 165 -3.25 9.64 -0.14
CA ARG A 165 -1.79 9.68 -0.36
C ARG A 165 -1.35 8.88 -1.59
N ALA A 166 -2.07 7.82 -1.95
CA ALA A 166 -1.80 7.02 -3.14
C ALA A 166 -2.28 7.73 -4.41
N GLN A 167 -3.35 8.51 -4.33
CA GLN A 167 -3.88 9.34 -5.42
C GLN A 167 -2.98 10.54 -5.81
N GLY A 168 -2.01 10.92 -4.99
CA GLY A 168 -1.23 12.15 -5.17
C GLY A 168 -0.49 12.21 -6.52
N GLY A 169 -1.04 12.99 -7.46
CA GLY A 169 -0.47 13.20 -8.81
C GLY A 169 -1.43 12.89 -9.96
N LEU A 170 -2.59 12.27 -9.69
CA LEU A 170 -3.58 11.91 -10.72
C LEU A 170 -4.76 12.88 -10.67
N LYS A 171 -5.14 13.41 -11.84
CA LYS A 171 -6.15 14.47 -11.99
C LYS A 171 -7.53 13.80 -12.06
N ASN A 172 -8.32 13.97 -11.01
CA ASN A 172 -9.73 13.57 -10.90
C ASN A 172 -9.96 12.05 -10.91
N ASN A 173 -10.52 11.50 -9.82
CA ASN A 173 -11.92 11.08 -9.87
C ASN A 173 -12.32 10.40 -8.56
N GLU A 174 -13.44 10.89 -8.03
CA GLU A 174 -14.15 10.41 -6.85
C GLU A 174 -14.84 9.04 -7.11
N GLU A 175 -14.67 8.48 -8.31
CA GLU A 175 -15.27 7.23 -8.78
C GLU A 175 -14.18 6.36 -9.42
N MET A 176 -14.10 5.08 -9.03
CA MET A 176 -13.03 4.11 -9.33
C MET A 176 -12.89 3.72 -10.82
N THR A 177 -12.80 4.71 -11.71
CA THR A 177 -12.66 4.58 -13.15
C THR A 177 -11.38 5.28 -13.57
N PHE A 178 -10.64 4.64 -14.49
CA PHE A 178 -9.39 5.19 -15.00
C PHE A 178 -9.58 5.69 -16.41
N THR A 179 -9.08 6.89 -16.69
CA THR A 179 -8.90 7.34 -18.07
C THR A 179 -7.71 6.61 -18.71
N SER A 180 -7.71 6.43 -20.04
CA SER A 180 -6.60 5.83 -20.78
C SER A 180 -5.26 6.49 -20.45
N ARG A 181 -5.25 7.82 -20.39
CA ARG A 181 -4.09 8.63 -20.04
C ARG A 181 -3.53 8.35 -18.65
N GLU A 182 -4.40 8.15 -17.64
CA GLU A 182 -3.94 7.82 -16.29
C GLU A 182 -3.26 6.46 -16.23
N ILE A 183 -3.80 5.48 -16.97
CA ILE A 183 -3.18 4.16 -17.07
C ILE A 183 -1.83 4.26 -17.77
N ASP A 184 -1.72 5.08 -18.83
CA ASP A 184 -0.48 5.30 -19.57
C ASP A 184 0.65 5.88 -18.72
N LEU A 185 0.33 6.73 -17.74
CA LEU A 185 1.33 7.26 -16.80
C LEU A 185 2.00 6.15 -15.96
N PHE A 186 1.34 5.00 -15.79
CA PHE A 186 1.89 3.86 -15.07
C PHE A 186 2.64 2.86 -15.94
N LEU A 187 2.48 2.98 -17.27
CA LEU A 187 3.09 2.10 -18.25
C LEU A 187 4.40 2.70 -18.81
N PRO A 188 5.36 1.85 -19.24
CA PRO A 188 6.47 2.26 -20.09
C PRO A 188 5.95 2.96 -21.36
N GLU A 189 6.71 3.93 -21.87
CA GLU A 189 6.36 4.72 -23.08
C GLU A 189 5.87 3.85 -24.25
N THR A 190 6.57 2.76 -24.53
CA THR A 190 6.24 1.82 -25.62
C THR A 190 4.91 1.08 -25.47
N LEU A 191 4.31 1.08 -24.27
CA LEU A 191 3.02 0.43 -23.98
C LEU A 191 1.87 1.45 -23.80
N ARG A 192 2.13 2.74 -24.05
CA ARG A 192 1.14 3.81 -23.98
C ARG A 192 0.30 3.86 -25.26
N LEU A 193 -0.96 4.28 -25.14
CA LEU A 193 -1.85 4.47 -26.28
C LEU A 193 -1.95 5.95 -26.71
N ASP A 194 -1.75 6.89 -25.78
CA ASP A 194 -1.98 8.33 -25.98
C ASP A 194 -0.71 9.17 -26.33
N GLU A 195 0.30 8.63 -27.01
CA GLU A 195 1.50 9.40 -27.43
C GLU A 195 1.24 10.45 -28.56
N GLY A 196 -0.03 10.75 -28.88
CA GLY A 196 -0.43 11.64 -29.97
C GLY A 196 -0.71 13.11 -29.63
N GLU A 197 -0.63 13.54 -28.36
CA GLU A 197 -0.78 14.96 -27.99
C GLU A 197 0.44 15.47 -27.22
N ALA A 198 1.49 15.81 -27.99
CA ALA A 198 2.56 16.72 -27.57
C ALA A 198 2.18 18.17 -27.83
#